data_AF-A0AA41YPE8-F1
#
_entry.id   AF-A0AA41YPE8-F1
#
_cell.length_a   1.000
_cell.length_b   1.000
_cell.length_c   1.000
_cell.angle_alpha   90.00
_cell.angle_beta   90.00
_cell.angle_gamma   90.00
#
_symmetry.space_group_name_H-M   'P 1'
#
loop_
_entity.id
_entity.type
_entity.pdbx_description
1 polymer ?
#
loop_
_entity_poly.entity_id
_entity_poly.type
_entity_poly.pdbx_seq_one_letter_code
_entity_poly.pdbx_strand_id
1 'polypeptide(L)' 'MTALKRGLILVLCAGSLAACSGMNRTQQRTLSGGAIGAAGGAALTAIVGGPVLLGTALGAAGGAAVGAITSQ' A
#
# COMPACT_ATOMS: atom_id res chain seq x y z
N MET A 1 -25.05 -4.31 -16.82
CA MET A 1 -23.59 -4.09 -16.78
C MET A 1 -23.07 -3.62 -15.41
N THR A 2 -23.84 -2.88 -14.62
CA THR A 2 -23.44 -2.43 -13.27
C THR A 2 -23.42 -3.54 -12.20
N ALA A 3 -24.32 -4.53 -12.27
CA ALA A 3 -24.38 -5.66 -11.33
C ALA A 3 -23.16 -6.60 -11.41
N LEU A 4 -22.67 -6.90 -12.61
CA LEU A 4 -21.46 -7.71 -12.81
C LEU A 4 -20.21 -6.99 -12.28
N LYS A 5 -20.12 -5.67 -12.51
CA LYS A 5 -19.03 -4.83 -11.99
C LYS A 5 -19.04 -4.76 -10.45
N ARG A 6 -20.22 -4.69 -9.84
CA ARG A 6 -20.38 -4.76 -8.37
C ARG A 6 -20.00 -6.13 -7.81
N GLY A 7 -20.38 -7.22 -8.49
CA GLY A 7 -19.99 -8.57 -8.11
C GLY A 7 -18.46 -8.77 -8.13
N LEU A 8 -17.79 -8.25 -9.16
CA LEU A 8 -16.33 -8.33 -9.28
C LEU A 8 -15.61 -7.57 -8.14
N ILE A 9 -16.07 -6.36 -7.79
CA ILE A 9 -15.52 -5.58 -6.68
C ILE A 9 -15.72 -6.31 -5.34
N LEU A 10 -16.88 -6.93 -5.14
CA LEU A 10 -17.19 -7.68 -3.92
C LEU A 10 -16.27 -8.90 -3.76
N VAL A 11 -16.03 -9.63 -4.85
CA VAL A 11 -15.09 -10.77 -4.88
C VAL A 11 -13.64 -10.32 -4.64
N LEU A 12 -13.22 -9.19 -5.21
CA LEU A 12 -11.89 -8.63 -4.98
C LEU A 12 -11.70 -8.21 -3.51
N CYS A 13 -12.69 -7.54 -2.92
CA CYS A 13 -12.67 -7.16 -1.50
C CYS A 13 -12.70 -8.39 -0.57
N ALA A 14 -13.53 -9.39 -0.86
CA ALA A 14 -13.58 -10.62 -0.08
C ALA A 14 -12.25 -11.40 -0.18
N GLY A 15 -11.63 -11.46 -1.36
CA GLY A 15 -10.33 -12.08 -1.57
C GLY A 15 -9.18 -11.35 -0.88
N SER A 16 -9.21 -10.02 -0.84
CA SER A 16 -8.21 -9.22 -0.13
C SER A 16 -8.38 -9.26 1.40
N LEU A 17 -9.61 -9.36 1.90
CA LEU A 17 -9.88 -9.65 3.32
C LEU A 17 -9.46 -11.08 3.71
N ALA A 18 -9.71 -12.08 2.84
CA ALA A 18 -9.25 -13.45 3.05
C ALA A 18 -7.71 -13.55 3.02
N ALA A 19 -7.04 -12.78 2.16
CA ALA A 19 -5.59 -12.63 2.16
C ALA A 19 -5.08 -11.91 3.43
N CYS A 20 -5.86 -11.01 4.02
CA CYS A 20 -5.56 -10.40 5.32
C CYS A 20 -5.78 -11.34 6.51
N SER A 21 -6.69 -12.32 6.40
CA SER A 21 -7.04 -13.22 7.51
C SER A 21 -5.92 -14.19 7.92
N GLY A 22 -4.86 -14.30 7.11
CA GLY A 22 -3.64 -15.07 7.40
C GLY A 22 -2.38 -14.22 7.63
N MET A 23 -2.46 -12.89 7.54
CA MET A 23 -1.30 -12.03 7.76
C MET A 23 -1.10 -11.72 9.24
N ASN A 24 0.12 -11.99 9.72
CA ASN A 24 0.55 -11.55 11.04
C ASN A 24 0.51 -10.00 11.12
N ARG A 25 0.30 -9.43 12.31
CA ARG A 25 0.27 -7.96 12.54
C ARG A 25 1.43 -7.22 11.87
N THR A 26 2.58 -7.90 11.79
CA THR A 26 3.80 -7.50 11.08
C THR A 26 3.61 -7.25 9.60
N GLN A 27 3.00 -8.18 8.90
CA GLN A 27 2.86 -8.11 7.46
C GLN A 27 1.86 -7.02 7.04
N GLN A 28 0.80 -6.80 7.84
CA GLN A 28 -0.10 -5.66 7.67
C GLN A 28 0.61 -4.32 7.89
N ARG A 29 1.48 -4.22 8.89
CA ARG A 29 2.17 -2.97 9.25
C ARG A 29 3.23 -2.60 8.20
N THR A 30 3.95 -3.59 7.66
CA THR A 30 4.83 -3.42 6.49
C THR A 30 4.09 -2.96 5.25
N LEU A 31 2.95 -3.57 4.93
CA LEU A 31 2.12 -3.19 3.76
C LEU A 31 1.55 -1.77 3.88
N SER A 32 0.98 -1.43 5.04
CA SER A 32 0.48 -0.07 5.30
C SER A 32 1.61 0.94 5.33
N GLY A 33 2.76 0.60 5.94
CA GLY A 33 3.95 1.47 5.94
C GLY A 33 4.44 1.75 4.52
N GLY A 34 4.52 0.74 3.66
CA GLY A 34 4.88 0.88 2.25
C GLY A 34 3.87 1.71 1.46
N ALA A 35 2.57 1.50 1.68
CA ALA A 35 1.52 2.29 1.02
C ALA A 35 1.55 3.77 1.44
N ILE A 36 1.69 4.04 2.74
CA ILE A 36 1.77 5.40 3.29
C ILE A 36 3.06 6.08 2.82
N GLY A 37 4.19 5.38 2.84
CA GLY A 37 5.47 5.88 2.35
C GLY A 37 5.42 6.18 0.85
N ALA A 38 4.78 5.33 0.04
CA ALA A 38 4.57 5.57 -1.38
C ALA A 38 3.70 6.81 -1.61
N ALA A 39 2.58 6.94 -0.88
CA ALA A 39 1.67 8.07 -0.99
C ALA A 39 2.34 9.39 -0.55
N GLY A 40 3.07 9.38 0.57
CA GLY A 40 3.82 10.54 1.05
C GLY A 40 4.97 10.92 0.11
N GLY A 41 5.74 9.93 -0.36
CA GLY A 41 6.82 10.12 -1.33
C GLY A 41 6.34 10.65 -2.68
N ALA A 42 5.17 10.19 -3.15
CA ALA A 42 4.50 10.73 -4.34
C ALA A 42 4.04 12.17 -4.14
N ALA A 43 3.40 12.47 -3.00
CA ALA A 43 2.91 13.82 -2.70
C ALA A 43 4.08 14.81 -2.61
N LEU A 44 5.15 14.44 -1.90
CA LEU A 44 6.34 15.28 -1.76
C LEU A 44 7.03 15.53 -3.10
N THR A 45 7.22 14.50 -3.93
CA THR A 45 7.86 14.67 -5.23
C THR A 45 6.98 15.39 -6.25
N ALA A 46 5.66 15.25 -6.15
CA ALA A 46 4.72 16.04 -6.94
C ALA A 46 4.76 17.53 -6.55
N ILE A 47 4.93 17.86 -5.27
CA ILE A 47 5.04 19.25 -4.78
C ILE A 47 6.40 19.86 -5.17
N VAL A 48 7.49 19.11 -5.01
CA VAL A 48 8.86 19.58 -5.27
C VAL A 48 9.16 19.67 -6.78
N GLY A 49 8.32 19.09 -7.64
CA GLY A 49 8.52 19.09 -9.10
C GLY A 49 9.57 18.09 -9.57
N GLY A 50 9.86 17.08 -8.77
CA GLY A 50 10.82 16.02 -9.06
C GLY A 50 10.17 14.79 -9.70
N PRO A 51 10.99 13.80 -10.11
CA PRO A 51 10.50 12.54 -10.65
C PRO A 51 9.64 11.79 -9.61
N VAL A 52 8.33 11.83 -9.80
CA VAL A 52 7.33 11.20 -8.92
C VAL A 52 7.58 9.70 -8.78
N LEU A 53 8.12 9.07 -9.83
CA LEU A 53 8.48 7.65 -9.81
C LEU A 53 9.60 7.34 -8.80
N LEU A 54 10.57 8.23 -8.64
CA LEU A 54 11.64 8.06 -7.66
C LEU A 54 11.13 8.33 -6.24
N GLY A 55 10.28 9.33 -6.06
CA GLY A 55 9.65 9.63 -4.76
C GLY A 55 8.73 8.53 -4.26
N THR A 56 7.90 8.00 -5.16
CA THR A 56 7.04 6.85 -4.88
C THR A 56 7.86 5.60 -4.58
N ALA A 57 8.90 5.30 -5.36
CA ALA A 57 9.73 4.11 -5.15
C ALA A 57 10.54 4.17 -3.84
N LEU A 58 11.19 5.30 -3.56
CA LEU A 58 11.93 5.54 -2.31
C LEU A 58 10.99 5.59 -1.11
N GLY A 59 9.83 6.23 -1.25
CA GLY A 59 8.80 6.27 -0.24
C GLY A 59 8.20 4.89 0.04
N ALA A 60 7.91 4.10 -1.00
CA ALA A 60 7.41 2.73 -0.86
C ALA A 60 8.45 1.83 -0.19
N ALA A 61 9.71 1.90 -0.62
CA ALA A 61 10.80 1.12 -0.07
C ALA A 61 11.10 1.51 1.39
N GLY A 62 11.19 2.81 1.68
CA GLY A 62 11.42 3.33 3.02
C GLY A 62 10.25 3.05 3.97
N GLY A 63 9.02 3.23 3.49
CA GLY A 63 7.80 2.93 4.25
C GLY A 63 7.65 1.43 4.54
N ALA A 64 7.98 0.57 3.58
CA ALA A 64 8.00 -0.88 3.78
C ALA A 64 9.11 -1.29 4.75
N ALA A 65 10.31 -0.72 4.64
CA ALA A 65 11.40 -0.96 5.58
C ALA A 65 11.04 -0.53 7.01
N VAL A 66 10.45 0.66 7.18
CA VAL A 66 9.99 1.17 8.49
C VAL A 66 8.87 0.31 9.08
N GLY A 67 7.91 -0.11 8.26
CA GLY A 67 6.84 -1.01 8.69
C GLY A 67 7.35 -2.40 9.08
N ALA A 68 8.42 -2.88 8.43
CA ALA A 68 9.08 -4.15 8.77
C ALA A 68 9.88 -4.05 10.08
N ILE A 69 10.66 -2.99 10.31
CA ILE A 69 11.42 -2.80 11.56
C ILE A 69 10.51 -2.51 12.77
N THR A 70 9.40 -1.77 12.58
CA THR A 70 8.46 -1.39 13.65
C THR A 70 7.51 -2.53 14.03
N SER A 71 7.68 -3.69 13.40
CA SER A 71 6.88 -4.85 13.73
C SER A 71 7.67 -6.10 14.10
N GLN A 72 8.98 -5.97 14.30
CA GLN A 72 9.68 -6.77 15.30
C GLN A 72 9.24 -6.36 16.71
#